data_AF-A0A1Y3BMK8-F1
#
_entry.id   AF-A0A1Y3BMK8-F1
#
_cell.length_a   1.000
_cell.length_b   1.000
_cell.length_c   1.000
_cell.angle_alpha   90.00
_cell.angle_beta   90.00
_cell.angle_gamma   90.00
#
_symmetry.space_group_name_H-M   'P 1'
#
loop_
_entity.id
_entity.type
_entity.pdbx_description
1 polymer ?
#
loop_
_entity_poly.entity_id
_entity_poly.type
_entity_poly.pdbx_seq_one_letter_code
_entity_poly.pdbx_strand_id
1 'polypeptide(L)'
;GHTEELFALAIHPTQNQFITGGYDKNIHLWDTMSHLVVWSKDIGECVHSSSFSPDGSIIIISTMTVGRWMVLDATTRQLISMHNDGSNLIECIKFSSNGRYVALGSRDNNIYVYQVSDEYRKFNRIGRCSGHTSYVISIGKKVSNLKI
;
A
#
# COMPACT_ATOMS: atom_id res chain seq x y z
N GLY A 1 -2.18 -16.00 -12.74
CA GLY A 1 -1.53 -15.82 -11.44
C GLY A 1 -0.12 -15.30 -11.68
N HIS A 2 0.61 -14.99 -10.62
CA HIS A 2 1.96 -14.44 -10.76
C HIS A 2 2.95 -15.45 -11.35
N THR A 3 3.95 -14.96 -12.10
CA THR A 3 5.03 -15.77 -12.68
C THR A 3 6.37 -15.62 -11.97
N GLU A 4 6.46 -14.71 -11.00
CA GLU A 4 7.64 -14.48 -10.15
C GLU A 4 7.23 -14.34 -8.68
N GLU A 5 8.19 -14.00 -7.81
CA GLU A 5 7.96 -13.82 -6.38
C GLU A 5 6.84 -12.80 -6.08
N LEU A 6 5.98 -13.16 -5.13
CA LEU A 6 4.86 -12.36 -4.67
C LEU A 6 5.19 -11.81 -3.28
N PHE A 7 5.13 -10.48 -3.13
CA PHE A 7 5.40 -9.81 -1.86
C PHE A 7 4.24 -8.94 -1.37
N ALA A 8 3.47 -8.36 -2.29
CA ALA A 8 2.38 -7.47 -1.94
C ALA A 8 1.06 -8.24 -1.76
N LEU A 9 0.36 -7.96 -0.65
CA LEU A 9 -0.96 -8.51 -0.34
C LEU A 9 -1.77 -7.46 0.45
N ALA A 10 -2.99 -7.16 -0.01
CA ALA A 10 -3.94 -6.35 0.76
C ALA A 10 -5.38 -6.82 0.56
N ILE A 11 -6.14 -6.90 1.65
CA ILE A 11 -7.55 -7.29 1.64
C ILE A 11 -8.41 -6.02 1.47
N HIS A 12 -9.42 -6.08 0.62
CA HIS A 12 -10.39 -5.00 0.47
C HIS A 12 -11.21 -4.85 1.77
N PRO A 13 -11.49 -3.63 2.25
CA PRO A 13 -12.10 -3.44 3.57
C PRO A 13 -13.55 -3.95 3.71
N THR A 14 -14.33 -3.96 2.62
CA THR A 14 -15.76 -4.34 2.65
C THR A 14 -16.18 -5.44 1.67
N GLN A 15 -15.58 -5.49 0.48
CA GLN A 15 -15.83 -6.53 -0.53
C GLN A 15 -15.03 -7.81 -0.25
N ASN A 16 -15.53 -8.94 -0.76
CA ASN A 16 -14.87 -10.25 -0.75
C ASN A 16 -13.73 -10.32 -1.78
N GLN A 17 -12.80 -9.37 -1.68
CA GLN A 17 -11.73 -9.19 -2.64
C GLN A 17 -10.40 -8.92 -1.93
N PHE A 18 -9.32 -9.25 -2.60
CA PHE A 18 -7.96 -8.90 -2.17
C PHE A 18 -7.09 -8.66 -3.39
N ILE A 19 -6.01 -7.92 -3.21
CA ILE A 19 -5.03 -7.66 -4.25
C ILE A 19 -3.71 -8.33 -3.91
N THR A 20 -3.06 -8.88 -4.93
CA THR A 20 -1.67 -9.32 -4.86
C THR A 20 -0.80 -8.54 -5.84
N GLY A 21 0.49 -8.45 -5.55
CA GLY A 21 1.48 -7.87 -6.46
C GLY A 21 2.82 -8.58 -6.33
N GLY A 22 3.54 -8.68 -7.45
CA GLY A 22 4.78 -9.44 -7.54
C GLY A 22 5.85 -8.79 -8.39
N TYR A 23 6.97 -9.49 -8.49
CA TYR A 23 8.14 -9.05 -9.26
C TYR A 23 7.95 -9.17 -10.77
N ASP A 24 6.95 -9.94 -11.19
CA ASP A 24 6.44 -9.97 -12.57
C ASP A 24 5.76 -8.66 -13.00
N LYS A 25 5.83 -7.62 -12.15
CA LYS A 25 5.35 -6.25 -12.37
C LYS A 25 3.84 -6.14 -12.43
N ASN A 26 3.12 -7.21 -12.15
CA ASN A 26 1.67 -7.21 -12.18
C ASN A 26 1.09 -7.00 -10.79
N ILE A 27 -0.11 -6.44 -10.76
CA ILE A 27 -1.06 -6.60 -9.67
C ILE A 27 -2.29 -7.35 -10.16
N HIS A 28 -2.87 -8.17 -9.29
CA HIS A 28 -4.08 -8.95 -9.54
C HIS A 28 -5.09 -8.70 -8.44
N LEU A 29 -6.29 -8.22 -8.80
CA LEU A 29 -7.45 -8.21 -7.90
C LEU A 29 -8.17 -9.55 -8.01
N TRP A 30 -8.40 -10.20 -6.89
CA TRP A 30 -9.04 -11.52 -6.79
C TRP A 30 -10.38 -11.39 -6.09
N ASP A 31 -11.34 -12.20 -6.51
CA ASP A 31 -12.59 -12.42 -5.78
C ASP A 31 -12.48 -13.72 -4.98
N THR A 32 -12.72 -13.65 -3.66
CA THR A 32 -12.53 -14.79 -2.76
C THR A 32 -13.64 -15.83 -2.87
N MET A 33 -14.80 -15.46 -3.42
CA MET A 33 -15.96 -16.35 -3.52
C MET A 33 -15.88 -17.24 -4.76
N SER A 34 -15.46 -16.68 -5.88
CA SER A 34 -15.28 -17.37 -7.16
C SER A 34 -13.89 -17.94 -7.35
N HIS A 35 -12.90 -17.47 -6.57
CA HIS A 35 -11.48 -17.81 -6.72
C HIS A 35 -10.89 -17.38 -8.07
N LEU A 36 -11.48 -16.37 -8.71
CA LEU A 36 -11.04 -15.85 -10.00
C LEU A 36 -10.39 -14.48 -9.87
N VAL A 37 -9.53 -14.17 -10.84
CA VAL A 37 -9.00 -12.81 -11.03
C VAL A 37 -10.12 -11.93 -11.60
N VAL A 38 -10.45 -10.86 -10.89
CA VAL A 38 -11.38 -9.82 -11.35
C VAL A 38 -10.72 -8.98 -12.44
N TRP A 39 -9.49 -8.53 -12.18
CA TRP A 39 -8.67 -7.85 -13.17
C TRP A 39 -7.19 -7.92 -12.84
N SER A 40 -6.35 -7.71 -13.86
CA SER A 40 -4.91 -7.58 -13.76
C SER A 40 -4.45 -6.24 -14.31
N LYS A 41 -3.34 -5.71 -13.80
CA LYS A 41 -2.69 -4.52 -14.33
C LYS A 41 -1.17 -4.67 -14.26
N ASP A 42 -0.52 -4.41 -15.39
CA ASP A 42 0.93 -4.20 -15.44
C ASP A 42 1.26 -2.81 -14.88
N ILE A 43 2.11 -2.78 -13.86
CA ILE A 43 2.61 -1.59 -13.18
C ILE A 43 3.89 -1.06 -13.85
N GLY A 44 4.57 -1.88 -14.65
CA GLY A 44 5.87 -1.58 -15.26
C GLY A 44 7.07 -1.75 -14.31
N GLU A 45 6.81 -2.03 -13.03
CA GLU A 45 7.82 -2.18 -11.98
C GLU A 45 7.44 -3.29 -10.99
N CYS A 46 8.44 -3.96 -10.43
CA CYS A 46 8.24 -5.00 -9.42
C CYS A 46 7.52 -4.41 -8.19
N VAL A 47 6.42 -5.05 -7.79
CA VAL A 47 5.57 -4.58 -6.70
C VAL A 47 6.00 -5.26 -5.40
N HIS A 48 6.22 -4.47 -4.35
CA HIS A 48 6.80 -4.94 -3.09
C HIS A 48 5.81 -4.96 -1.93
N SER A 49 5.00 -3.91 -1.78
CA SER A 49 3.98 -3.83 -0.73
C SER A 49 2.70 -3.21 -1.28
N SER A 50 1.56 -3.46 -0.62
CA SER A 50 0.28 -2.86 -1.00
C SER A 50 -0.63 -2.60 0.19
N SER A 51 -1.58 -1.67 0.01
CA SER A 51 -2.63 -1.38 0.99
C SER A 51 -3.84 -0.76 0.30
N PHE A 52 -5.05 -1.21 0.66
CA PHE A 52 -6.29 -0.50 0.32
C PHE A 52 -6.48 0.71 1.24
N SER A 53 -7.11 1.77 0.72
CA SER A 53 -7.73 2.78 1.58
C SER A 53 -8.85 2.16 2.45
N PRO A 54 -9.20 2.77 3.59
CA PRO A 54 -10.24 2.23 4.47
C PRO A 54 -11.63 2.10 3.83
N ASP A 55 -11.93 2.90 2.80
CA ASP A 55 -13.16 2.82 2.01
C ASP A 55 -13.03 1.89 0.79
N GLY A 56 -11.82 1.43 0.47
CA GLY A 56 -11.53 0.56 -0.67
C GLY A 56 -11.46 1.27 -2.03
N SER A 57 -11.60 2.59 -2.07
CA SER A 57 -11.64 3.35 -3.33
C SER A 57 -10.29 3.40 -4.05
N ILE A 58 -9.19 3.30 -3.32
CA ILE A 58 -7.84 3.30 -3.89
C ILE A 58 -6.97 2.16 -3.36
N ILE A 59 -5.91 1.88 -4.11
CA ILE A 59 -4.81 0.99 -3.73
C ILE A 59 -3.53 1.82 -3.73
N ILE A 60 -2.76 1.73 -2.66
CA ILE A 60 -1.37 2.18 -2.64
C ILE A 60 -0.47 0.97 -2.82
N ILE A 61 0.53 1.09 -3.69
CA ILE A 61 1.61 0.11 -3.83
C ILE A 61 2.97 0.77 -3.64
N SER A 62 3.95 0.03 -3.12
CA SER A 62 5.37 0.37 -3.24
C SER A 62 6.04 -0.53 -4.26
N THR A 63 7.10 -0.02 -4.90
CA THR A 63 7.87 -0.79 -5.89
C THR A 63 9.28 -1.09 -5.40
N MET A 64 10.01 -1.90 -6.16
CA MET A 64 11.44 -2.13 -5.95
C MET A 64 12.32 -0.94 -6.37
N THR A 65 11.72 0.18 -6.81
CA THR A 65 12.46 1.43 -6.96
C THR A 65 12.54 2.15 -5.61
N VAL A 66 13.75 2.59 -5.26
CA VAL A 66 14.04 3.32 -4.01
C VAL A 66 13.01 4.41 -3.76
N GLY A 67 12.37 4.35 -2.59
CA GLY A 67 11.40 5.31 -2.10
C GLY A 67 10.08 5.40 -2.87
N ARG A 68 9.91 4.64 -3.96
CA ARG A 68 8.77 4.81 -4.86
C ARG A 68 7.52 4.14 -4.31
N TRP A 69 6.44 4.92 -4.35
CA TRP A 69 5.09 4.42 -4.11
C TRP A 69 4.09 5.11 -5.03
N MET A 70 3.02 4.40 -5.36
CA MET A 70 2.02 4.79 -6.35
C MET A 70 0.63 4.64 -5.77
N VAL A 71 -0.29 5.48 -6.23
CA VAL A 71 -1.70 5.46 -5.85
C VAL A 71 -2.52 5.15 -7.09
N LEU A 72 -3.33 4.11 -7.02
CA LEU A 72 -4.20 3.67 -8.09
C LEU A 72 -5.66 3.76 -7.66
N ASP A 73 -6.51 4.17 -8.58
CA ASP A 73 -7.96 4.00 -8.44
C ASP A 73 -8.30 2.51 -8.52
N ALA A 74 -9.01 1.98 -7.51
CA ALA A 74 -9.30 0.54 -7.44
C ALA A 74 -10.30 0.06 -8.50
N THR A 75 -11.11 0.96 -9.03
CA THR A 75 -12.17 0.67 -10.02
C THR A 75 -11.66 0.88 -11.44
N THR A 76 -11.16 2.08 -11.73
CA THR A 76 -10.71 2.45 -13.07
C THR A 76 -9.32 1.89 -13.38
N ARG A 77 -8.55 1.54 -12.34
CA ARG A 77 -7.17 1.04 -12.41
C ARG A 77 -6.20 2.12 -12.90
N GLN A 78 -6.61 3.38 -12.92
CA GLN A 78 -5.77 4.47 -13.36
C GLN A 78 -4.78 4.86 -12.26
N LEU A 79 -3.59 5.26 -12.68
CA LEU A 79 -2.61 5.87 -11.78
C LEU A 79 -3.11 7.28 -11.42
N ILE A 80 -3.33 7.52 -10.13
CA ILE A 80 -3.77 8.81 -9.60
C ILE A 80 -2.53 9.69 -9.34
N SER A 81 -1.52 9.16 -8.66
CA SER A 81 -0.29 9.88 -8.34
C SER A 81 0.87 8.93 -8.09
N MET A 82 2.08 9.45 -8.22
CA MET A 82 3.34 8.75 -7.95
C MET A 82 4.21 9.65 -7.09
N HIS A 83 4.88 9.05 -6.11
CA HIS A 83 5.68 9.74 -5.11
C HIS A 83 7.02 9.02 -4.93
N ASN A 84 7.98 9.73 -4.33
CA ASN A 84 9.28 9.18 -3.98
C ASN A 84 9.75 9.76 -2.65
N ASP A 85 10.03 8.91 -1.67
CA ASP A 85 10.49 9.30 -0.34
C ASP A 85 11.59 8.41 0.22
N GLY A 86 12.49 9.03 0.96
CA GLY A 86 13.55 8.33 1.65
C GLY A 86 14.67 7.88 0.72
N SER A 87 15.57 7.08 1.28
CA SER A 87 16.79 6.63 0.59
C SER A 87 16.87 5.12 0.44
N ASN A 88 15.78 4.40 0.72
CA ASN A 88 15.70 2.95 0.56
C ASN A 88 14.25 2.50 0.25
N LEU A 89 14.02 1.21 0.06
CA LEU A 89 12.72 0.63 -0.28
C LEU A 89 11.66 0.91 0.79
N ILE A 90 10.41 1.08 0.35
CA ILE A 90 9.24 1.14 1.24
C ILE A 90 8.73 -0.29 1.45
N GLU A 91 8.93 -0.82 2.66
CA GLU A 91 8.65 -2.21 3.03
C GLU A 91 7.17 -2.45 3.37
N CYS A 92 6.52 -1.45 3.99
CA CYS A 92 5.14 -1.59 4.42
C CYS A 92 4.37 -0.27 4.34
N ILE A 93 3.09 -0.39 4.02
CA ILE A 93 2.15 0.74 3.87
C ILE A 93 0.95 0.49 4.79
N LYS A 94 0.54 1.49 5.56
CA LYS A 94 -0.67 1.41 6.39
C LYS A 94 -1.45 2.71 6.43
N PHE A 95 -2.74 2.61 6.11
CA PHE A 95 -3.69 3.68 6.41
C PHE A 95 -4.08 3.71 7.89
N SER A 96 -4.30 4.93 8.38
CA SER A 96 -5.13 5.17 9.55
C SER A 96 -6.59 4.79 9.25
N SER A 97 -7.35 4.34 10.25
CA SER A 97 -8.72 3.84 10.02
C SER A 97 -9.72 4.89 9.55
N ASN A 98 -9.46 6.16 9.79
CA ASN A 98 -10.27 7.26 9.27
C ASN A 98 -9.81 7.74 7.88
N GLY A 99 -8.78 7.10 7.30
CA GLY A 99 -8.25 7.44 5.98
C GLY A 99 -7.46 8.74 5.90
N ARG A 100 -7.38 9.54 6.98
CA ARG A 100 -6.76 10.88 6.96
C ARG A 100 -5.24 10.85 6.92
N TYR A 101 -4.65 9.72 7.28
CA TYR A 101 -3.21 9.51 7.28
C TYR A 101 -2.83 8.17 6.66
N VAL A 102 -1.67 8.15 6.00
CA VAL A 102 -0.95 6.93 5.62
C VAL A 102 0.47 6.99 6.17
N ALA A 103 0.94 5.85 6.65
CA ALA A 103 2.30 5.63 7.15
C ALA A 103 3.04 4.67 6.22
N LEU A 104 4.27 5.02 5.87
CA LEU A 104 5.17 4.25 4.99
C LEU A 104 6.41 3.86 5.78
N GLY A 105 6.61 2.57 6.05
CA GLY A 105 7.81 2.06 6.71
C GLY A 105 8.89 1.76 5.68
N SER A 106 10.09 2.29 5.87
CA SER A 106 11.21 2.16 4.94
C SER A 106 12.36 1.34 5.51
N ARG A 107 13.15 0.75 4.60
CA ARG A 107 14.47 0.17 4.89
C ARG A 107 15.54 1.23 5.18
N ASP A 108 15.21 2.52 5.13
CA ASP A 108 16.09 3.60 5.60
C ASP A 108 15.94 3.87 7.11
N ASN A 109 15.23 2.98 7.82
CA ASN A 109 14.93 3.02 9.25
C ASN A 109 13.94 4.13 9.67
N ASN A 110 13.25 4.77 8.71
CA ASN A 110 12.23 5.77 9.01
C ASN A 110 10.82 5.30 8.69
N ILE A 111 9.86 5.96 9.33
CA ILE A 111 8.45 5.92 8.96
C ILE A 111 8.07 7.29 8.44
N TYR A 112 7.61 7.38 7.18
CA TYR A 112 7.10 8.61 6.61
C TYR A 112 5.59 8.69 6.83
N VAL A 113 5.12 9.84 7.33
CA VAL A 113 3.69 10.05 7.61
C VAL A 113 3.14 11.12 6.68
N TYR A 114 2.05 10.77 6.01
CA TYR A 114 1.35 11.59 5.05
C TYR A 114 -0.05 11.90 5.53
N GLN A 115 -0.46 13.16 5.39
CA GLN A 115 -1.86 13.55 5.44
C GLN A 115 -2.50 13.33 4.07
N VAL A 116 -3.66 12.70 4.09
CA VAL A 116 -4.47 12.38 2.92
C VAL A 116 -5.65 13.34 2.87
N SER A 117 -5.92 13.89 1.68
CA SER A 117 -7.00 14.84 1.45
C SER A 117 -7.52 14.72 0.02
N ASP A 118 -8.59 15.46 -0.29
CA ASP A 118 -9.14 15.54 -1.64
C ASP A 118 -9.52 14.15 -2.20
N GLU A 119 -10.26 13.37 -1.40
CA GLU A 119 -10.72 12.02 -1.76
C GLU A 119 -9.58 11.11 -2.26
N TYR A 120 -8.49 11.05 -1.49
CA TYR A 120 -7.29 10.28 -1.80
C TYR A 120 -6.53 10.72 -3.06
N ARG A 121 -6.76 11.95 -3.54
CA ARG A 121 -5.99 12.53 -4.67
C ARG A 121 -4.78 13.33 -4.21
N LYS A 122 -4.73 13.76 -2.95
CA LYS A 122 -3.63 14.56 -2.40
C LYS A 122 -3.01 13.90 -1.18
N PHE A 123 -1.69 13.76 -1.23
CA PHE A 123 -0.86 13.24 -0.15
C PHE A 123 0.22 14.26 0.18
N ASN A 124 0.16 14.82 1.40
CA ASN A 124 1.13 15.80 1.88
C ASN A 124 1.95 15.20 3.01
N ARG A 125 3.28 15.18 2.89
CA ARG A 125 4.15 14.68 3.95
C ARG A 125 4.10 15.61 5.15
N ILE A 126 3.67 15.11 6.30
CA ILE A 126 3.56 15.91 7.54
C ILE A 126 4.71 15.65 8.51
N GLY A 127 5.48 14.59 8.30
CA GLY A 127 6.66 14.32 9.11
C GLY A 127 7.26 12.95 8.85
N ARG A 128 8.27 12.64 9.66
CA ARG A 128 8.88 11.31 9.73
C ARG A 128 9.09 10.93 11.20
N CYS A 129 8.89 9.66 11.51
CA CYS A 129 9.37 9.06 12.75
C CYS A 129 10.74 8.44 12.48
N SER A 130 11.74 8.86 13.23
CA SER A 130 13.13 8.38 13.16
C SER A 130 13.57 7.85 14.51
N GLY A 131 14.60 6.99 14.53
CA GLY A 131 15.17 6.42 15.76
C GLY A 131 15.22 4.90 15.77
N HIS A 132 14.58 4.23 14.82
CA HIS A 132 14.84 2.81 14.59
C HIS A 132 16.29 2.63 14.11
N THR A 133 16.94 1.57 14.58
CA THR A 133 18.32 1.21 14.20
C THR A 133 18.37 0.15 13.10
N SER A 134 17.20 -0.31 12.63
CA SER A 134 17.04 -1.30 11.56
C SER A 134 15.74 -1.05 10.80
N TYR A 135 15.51 -1.86 9.77
CA TYR A 135 14.43 -1.69 8.79
C TYR A 135 13.05 -1.74 9.46
N VAL A 136 12.16 -0.86 9.02
CA VAL A 136 10.76 -0.90 9.43
C VAL A 136 10.02 -1.91 8.57
N ILE A 137 9.89 -3.14 9.07
CA ILE A 137 9.29 -4.26 8.33
C ILE A 137 7.76 -4.31 8.38
N SER A 138 7.16 -3.71 9.41
CA SER A 138 5.71 -3.75 9.60
C SER A 138 5.25 -2.59 10.47
N ILE A 139 4.04 -2.13 10.22
CA ILE A 139 3.35 -1.13 11.01
C ILE A 139 2.04 -1.74 11.47
N GLY A 140 1.84 -1.79 12.79
CA GLY A 140 0.61 -2.25 13.42
C GLY A 140 -0.29 -1.09 13.80
N LYS A 141 -1.61 -1.35 13.83
CA LYS A 141 -2.58 -0.45 14.46
C LYS A 141 -2.83 -0.91 15.89
N LYS A 142 -2.91 0.02 16.85
CA LYS A 142 -3.49 -0.26 18.16
C LYS A 142 -4.99 -0.55 18.02
N VAL A 143 -5.43 -1.74 18.41
CA VAL A 143 -6.84 -2.05 18.59
C VAL A 143 -7.24 -1.63 20.00
N SER A 144 -7.89 -0.48 20.14
CA SER A 144 -8.42 -0.02 21.42
C SER A 144 -9.84 -0.55 21.61
N ASN A 145 -9.99 -1.85 21.90
CA ASN A 145 -11.24 -2.44 22.36
C ASN A 145 -10.94 -3.47 23.46
N LEU A 146 -10.78 -2.98 24.69
CA LEU A 146 -11.00 -3.76 25.91
C LEU A 146 -11.84 -2.87 26.83
N LYS A 147 -13.16 -3.00 26.73
CA LYS A 147 -14.02 -2.80 27.90
C LYS A 147 -14.10 -4.17 28.55
N ILE A 148 -13.39 -4.32 29.68
CA ILE A 148 -13.61 -5.41 30.63
C ILE A 148 -14.92 -5.10 31.36
#